data_AF-A0A2H2YLU9-F1
#
_entry.id   AF-A0A2H2YLU9-F1
#
_cell.length_a   1.000
_cell.length_b   1.000
_cell.length_c   1.000
_cell.angle_alpha   90.00
_cell.angle_beta   90.00
_cell.angle_gamma   90.00
#
_symmetry.space_group_name_H-M   'P 1'
#
loop_
_entity.id
_entity.type
_entity.pdbx_description
1 polymer ?
#
loop_
_entity_poly.entity_id
_entity_poly.type
_entity_poly.pdbx_seq_one_letter_code
_entity_poly.pdbx_strand_id
1 'polypeptide(L)'
;MEVAVAAGGGGAKTPDEIIAKHCNACHGTGLLGAPKIGDKAAWKERADHQGGLDGILAKAITGINAMPPKGTCADCSDDDLKGAIKQMSGL
;
A
#
# COMPACT_ATOMS: atom_id res chain seq x y z
N MET A 1 -3.33 25.76 15.91
CA MET A 1 -3.98 24.89 16.89
C MET A 1 -5.18 24.31 16.19
N GLU A 2 -5.36 22.99 16.05
CA GLU A 2 -5.70 22.09 17.16
C GLU A 2 -4.88 20.80 17.17
N VAL A 3 -4.72 20.31 18.40
CA VAL A 3 -3.86 19.20 18.82
C VAL A 3 -4.71 17.95 18.95
N ALA A 4 -4.21 16.80 18.51
CA ALA A 4 -4.61 15.52 19.08
C ALA A 4 -3.38 14.60 19.11
N VAL A 5 -2.79 14.46 20.29
CA VAL A 5 -1.87 13.38 20.64
C VAL A 5 -2.64 12.46 21.57
N ALA A 6 -2.71 11.18 21.23
CA ALA A 6 -2.88 10.11 22.21
C ALA A 6 -2.12 8.87 21.73
N ALA A 7 -1.32 8.33 22.64
CA ALA A 7 -0.28 7.33 22.44
C ALA A 7 -0.77 5.90 22.71
N GLY A 8 -0.03 4.90 22.19
CA GLY A 8 0.11 3.60 22.87
C GLY A 8 0.22 2.35 21.99
N GLY A 9 1.45 1.88 21.75
CA GLY A 9 1.77 0.55 21.22
C GLY A 9 2.88 0.62 20.17
N GLY A 10 4.03 -0.05 20.37
CA GLY A 10 5.25 0.01 19.54
C GLY A 10 4.99 0.38 18.08
N GLY A 11 5.40 1.60 17.71
CA GLY A 11 4.77 2.43 16.67
C GLY A 11 4.34 1.70 15.40
N ALA A 12 3.05 1.33 15.36
CA ALA A 12 2.39 0.94 14.13
C ALA A 12 2.49 2.12 13.15
N LYS A 13 3.13 1.89 12.00
CA LYS A 13 3.33 2.95 11.00
C LYS A 13 1.96 3.26 10.38
N THR A 14 1.65 4.53 10.19
CA THR A 14 0.39 4.86 9.52
C THR A 14 0.45 4.46 8.04
N PRO A 15 -0.68 4.08 7.42
CA PRO A 15 -0.74 3.80 5.98
C PRO A 15 -0.15 4.93 5.13
N ASP A 16 -0.46 6.19 5.46
CA ASP A 16 0.03 7.36 4.72
C ASP A 16 1.56 7.50 4.82
N GLU A 17 2.15 7.23 6.00
CA GLU A 17 3.61 7.23 6.14
C GLU A 17 4.28 6.13 5.32
N ILE A 18 3.71 4.93 5.29
CA ILE A 18 4.24 3.81 4.50
C ILE A 18 4.16 4.16 3.01
N ILE A 19 3.02 4.69 2.57
CA ILE A 19 2.81 5.12 1.19
C ILE A 19 3.83 6.18 0.80
N ALA A 20 3.97 7.23 1.61
CA ALA A 20 4.88 8.34 1.33
C ALA A 20 6.35 7.88 1.27
N LYS A 21 6.76 6.98 2.18
CA LYS A 21 8.15 6.51 2.29
C LYS A 21 8.53 5.45 1.25
N HIS A 22 7.62 4.54 0.92
CA HIS A 22 7.94 3.31 0.17
C HIS A 22 7.18 3.18 -1.15
N CYS A 23 5.89 3.53 -1.19
CA CYS A 23 5.03 3.21 -2.32
C CYS A 23 4.94 4.34 -3.36
N ASN A 24 5.08 5.59 -2.94
CA ASN A 24 4.84 6.78 -3.76
C ASN A 24 5.80 6.88 -4.97
N ALA A 25 7.03 6.38 -4.83
CA ALA A 25 8.04 6.43 -5.89
C ALA A 25 7.56 5.81 -7.20
N CYS A 26 6.73 4.76 -7.13
CA CYS A 26 6.15 4.12 -8.31
C CYS A 26 4.65 4.39 -8.45
N HIS A 27 3.88 4.35 -7.36
CA HIS A 27 2.42 4.47 -7.38
C HIS A 27 1.93 5.93 -7.45
N GLY A 28 2.77 6.93 -7.18
CA GLY A 28 2.37 8.34 -7.27
C GLY A 28 2.06 8.76 -8.71
N THR A 29 2.94 8.42 -9.65
CA THR A 29 2.79 8.76 -11.08
C THR A 29 2.35 7.56 -11.94
N GLY A 30 2.31 6.36 -11.38
CA GLY A 30 2.03 5.12 -12.11
C GLY A 30 3.24 4.64 -12.93
N LEU A 31 4.45 4.85 -12.40
CA LEU A 31 5.70 4.46 -13.03
C LEU A 31 5.72 2.95 -13.32
N LEU A 32 6.26 2.56 -14.47
CA LEU A 32 6.32 1.16 -14.92
C LEU A 32 4.95 0.45 -14.97
N GLY A 33 3.85 1.21 -15.11
CA GLY A 33 2.49 0.66 -15.13
C GLY A 33 1.97 0.29 -13.74
N ALA A 34 2.54 0.83 -12.68
CA ALA A 34 2.00 0.71 -11.33
C ALA A 34 0.60 1.37 -11.25
N PRO A 35 -0.37 0.77 -10.52
CA PRO A 35 -1.66 1.39 -10.30
C PRO A 35 -1.49 2.68 -9.48
N LYS A 36 -2.07 3.78 -9.96
CA LYS A 36 -1.91 5.09 -9.32
C LYS A 36 -2.65 5.15 -7.98
N ILE A 37 -2.10 5.89 -7.03
CA ILE A 37 -2.80 6.19 -5.77
C ILE A 37 -4.12 6.91 -6.09
N GLY A 38 -5.23 6.39 -5.58
CA GLY A 38 -6.58 6.93 -5.80
C GLY A 38 -7.27 6.46 -7.09
N ASP A 39 -6.61 5.70 -7.96
CA ASP A 39 -7.22 5.14 -9.17
C ASP A 39 -8.05 3.88 -8.85
N LYS A 40 -9.21 4.10 -8.23
CA LYS A 40 -10.09 3.03 -7.76
C LYS A 40 -10.46 2.03 -8.86
N ALA A 41 -10.58 2.48 -10.11
CA ALA A 41 -10.91 1.60 -11.23
C ALA A 41 -9.77 0.62 -11.52
N ALA A 42 -8.53 1.12 -11.65
CA ALA A 42 -7.36 0.27 -11.87
C ALA A 42 -7.10 -0.70 -10.70
N TRP A 43 -7.33 -0.24 -9.46
CA TRP A 43 -7.20 -1.09 -8.28
C TRP A 43 -8.30 -2.15 -8.19
N LYS A 44 -9.54 -1.80 -8.52
CA LYS A 44 -10.66 -2.75 -8.53
C LYS A 44 -10.44 -3.85 -9.56
N GLU A 45 -10.06 -3.50 -10.79
CA GLU A 45 -9.74 -4.48 -11.83
C GLU A 45 -8.66 -5.46 -11.34
N ARG A 46 -7.57 -4.94 -10.78
CA ARG A 46 -6.50 -5.78 -10.23
C ARG A 46 -6.97 -6.64 -9.06
N ALA A 47 -7.77 -6.09 -8.15
CA ALA A 47 -8.33 -6.85 -7.05
C ALA A 47 -9.17 -8.02 -7.57
N ASP A 48 -10.08 -7.75 -8.51
CA ASP A 48 -10.95 -8.77 -9.10
C ASP A 48 -10.12 -9.87 -9.80
N HIS A 49 -9.00 -9.53 -10.45
CA HIS A 49 -8.07 -10.51 -11.04
C HIS A 49 -7.23 -11.31 -10.03
N GLN A 50 -6.95 -10.75 -8.85
CA GLN A 50 -6.09 -11.38 -7.85
C GLN A 50 -6.87 -12.11 -6.74
N GLY A 51 -8.21 -12.06 -6.74
CA GLY A 51 -9.03 -12.63 -5.67
C GLY A 51 -9.30 -11.67 -4.51
N GLY A 52 -9.35 -10.37 -4.80
CA GLY A 52 -9.65 -9.30 -3.88
C GLY A 52 -8.40 -8.66 -3.27
N LEU A 53 -8.60 -7.96 -2.15
CA LEU A 53 -7.55 -7.21 -1.45
C LEU A 53 -6.47 -8.13 -0.85
N ASP A 54 -6.85 -9.32 -0.39
CA ASP A 54 -5.89 -10.30 0.15
C ASP A 54 -4.97 -10.86 -0.95
N GLY A 55 -5.48 -11.02 -2.18
CA GLY A 55 -4.67 -11.38 -3.34
C GLY A 55 -3.67 -10.30 -3.72
N ILE A 56 -4.09 -9.03 -3.68
CA ILE A 56 -3.16 -7.90 -3.88
C ILE A 56 -2.10 -7.88 -2.79
N LEU A 57 -2.48 -8.07 -1.52
CA LEU A 57 -1.54 -8.14 -0.40
C LEU A 57 -0.50 -9.25 -0.61
N ALA A 58 -0.93 -10.45 -1.01
CA ALA A 58 -0.02 -11.55 -1.31
C ALA A 58 1.00 -11.18 -2.39
N LYS A 59 0.57 -10.52 -3.48
CA LYS A 59 1.48 -10.03 -4.53
C LYS A 59 2.40 -8.91 -4.06
N ALA A 60 1.91 -8.01 -3.20
CA ALA A 60 2.72 -6.97 -2.61
C ALA A 60 3.82 -7.57 -1.72
N ILE A 61 3.51 -8.63 -0.96
CA ILE A 61 4.47 -9.35 -0.12
C ILE A 61 5.51 -10.08 -0.98
N THR A 62 5.09 -10.87 -1.97
CA THR A 62 6.02 -11.66 -2.81
C THR A 62 6.78 -10.83 -3.84
N GLY A 63 6.26 -9.65 -4.21
CA GLY A 63 6.69 -8.90 -5.37
C GLY A 63 6.05 -9.44 -6.66
N ILE A 64 5.98 -8.57 -7.68
CA ILE A 64 5.45 -8.89 -9.01
C ILE A 64 6.06 -7.98 -10.08
N ASN A 65 6.64 -8.56 -11.13
CA ASN A 65 7.30 -7.82 -12.22
C ASN A 65 8.34 -6.81 -11.69
N ALA A 66 8.11 -5.51 -11.91
CA ALA A 66 8.96 -4.43 -11.43
C ALA A 66 8.69 -4.02 -9.97
N MET A 67 7.65 -4.55 -9.33
CA MET A 67 7.34 -4.28 -7.93
C MET A 67 8.16 -5.22 -7.03
N PRO A 68 9.08 -4.68 -6.19
CA PRO A 68 9.88 -5.49 -5.29
C PRO A 68 9.04 -6.10 -4.15
N PRO A 69 9.51 -7.19 -3.53
CA PRO A 69 8.88 -7.78 -2.35
C PRO A 69 8.63 -6.75 -1.24
N LYS A 70 7.46 -6.84 -0.60
CA LYS A 70 6.93 -5.90 0.41
C LYS A 70 6.93 -4.42 -0.01
N GLY A 71 6.98 -4.12 -1.31
CA GLY A 71 7.02 -2.74 -1.79
C GLY A 71 8.19 -1.93 -1.23
N THR A 72 9.35 -2.58 -0.99
CA THR A 72 10.55 -2.03 -0.31
C THR A 72 10.44 -1.78 1.19
N CYS A 73 9.30 -2.04 1.83
CA CYS A 73 9.14 -1.93 3.28
C CYS A 73 9.47 -3.27 3.96
N ALA A 74 10.75 -3.53 4.21
CA ALA A 74 11.20 -4.78 4.83
C ALA A 74 10.70 -4.95 6.27
N ASP A 75 10.46 -3.83 6.97
CA ASP A 75 10.02 -3.74 8.36
C ASP A 75 8.51 -3.49 8.52
N CYS A 76 7.74 -3.53 7.42
CA CYS A 76 6.28 -3.54 7.47
C CYS A 76 5.76 -4.94 7.81
N SER A 77 4.76 -4.96 8.70
CA SER A 77 3.90 -6.12 8.90
C SER A 77 2.89 -6.27 7.76
N ASP A 78 2.23 -7.42 7.68
CA ASP A 78 1.20 -7.65 6.66
C ASP A 78 0.01 -6.70 6.85
N ASP A 79 -0.31 -6.34 8.10
CA ASP A 79 -1.36 -5.37 8.42
C ASP A 79 -1.00 -3.94 7.98
N ASP A 80 0.26 -3.54 8.17
CA ASP A 80 0.80 -2.26 7.67
C ASP A 80 0.65 -2.16 6.14
N LEU A 81 1.06 -3.22 5.43
CA LEU A 81 0.96 -3.30 3.97
C LEU A 81 -0.50 -3.32 3.52
N LYS A 82 -1.37 -4.05 4.22
CA LYS A 82 -2.80 -4.12 3.92
C LYS A 82 -3.46 -2.74 4.07
N GLY A 83 -3.12 -2.02 5.14
CA GLY A 83 -3.56 -0.65 5.37
C GLY A 83 -3.13 0.30 4.26
N ALA A 84 -1.85 0.25 3.87
CA ALA A 84 -1.31 1.03 2.76
C ALA A 84 -2.02 0.71 1.43
N ILE A 85 -2.21 -0.57 1.10
CA ILE A 85 -2.93 -0.98 -0.12
C ILE A 85 -4.36 -0.45 -0.12
N LYS A 86 -5.08 -0.56 1.01
CA LYS A 86 -6.44 -0.06 1.13
C LYS A 86 -6.51 1.46 0.90
N GLN A 87 -5.60 2.19 1.54
CA GLN A 87 -5.50 3.65 1.40
C GLN A 87 -5.15 4.07 -0.03
N MET A 88 -4.22 3.37 -0.71
CA MET A 88 -3.90 3.65 -2.11
C MET A 88 -5.02 3.29 -3.07
N SER A 89 -5.69 2.16 -2.83
CA SER A 89 -6.74 1.63 -3.71
C SER A 89 -8.07 2.34 -3.55
N GLY A 90 -8.34 2.91 -2.38
CA GLY A 90 -9.61 3.53 -2.05
C GLY A 90 -10.79 2.54 -2.08
N LEU A 91 -10.49 1.24 -1.94
CA LEU A 91 -11.42 0.11 -1.85
C LEU A 91 -11.87 -0.14 -0.40
#